data_AF-A0A973BG13-F1
#
_entry.id   AF-A0A973BG13-F1
#
_cell.length_a   1.000
_cell.length_b   1.000
_cell.length_c   1.000
_cell.angle_alpha   90.00
_cell.angle_beta   90.00
_cell.angle_gamma   90.00
#
_symmetry.space_group_name_H-M   'P 1'
#
loop_
_entity.id
_entity.type
_entity.pdbx_description
1 polymer ?
#
loop_
_entity_poly.entity_id
_entity_poly.type
_entity_poly.pdbx_seq_one_letter_code
_entity_poly.pdbx_strand_id
1 'polypeptide(L)'
;MSFGWKHIYAALRWLACVCAMVGTIAGTAMADLGERVTNTAYVSQDTTNGTLILPTNEAAFTIEARRTPSEIEFFRIVENVPDAISVQLNGSDFSPSGDLNGPFSSFDTVPLLGQKTLDTSLPVSLVPAQTYLSGELMVVRVVDLGQNGNSDLIETVVINVTADNGDSITLRLYEDIADSGHFYGFFPSSASPTPANDRPITAPQDPPLTATYI
;
A
#
# COMPACT_ATOMS: atom_id res chain seq x y z
N MET A 1 -60.90 1.64 -52.75
CA MET A 1 -60.76 2.96 -52.10
C MET A 1 -59.89 2.81 -50.87
N SER A 2 -58.84 3.61 -50.82
CA SER A 2 -57.70 3.57 -49.89
C SER A 2 -58.11 3.86 -48.44
N PHE A 3 -58.08 2.84 -47.58
CA PHE A 3 -58.23 2.97 -46.14
C PHE A 3 -57.22 2.02 -45.49
N GLY A 4 -56.14 2.55 -44.90
CA GLY A 4 -55.28 1.71 -44.06
C GLY A 4 -53.81 2.14 -43.94
N TRP A 5 -53.25 2.89 -44.89
CA TRP A 5 -51.79 3.12 -44.85
C TRP A 5 -51.31 4.26 -43.95
N LYS A 6 -52.18 5.19 -43.53
CA LYS A 6 -51.73 6.38 -42.77
C LYS A 6 -51.56 6.17 -41.26
N HIS A 7 -52.06 5.06 -40.70
CA HIS A 7 -51.93 4.77 -39.26
C HIS A 7 -50.79 3.80 -38.92
N ILE A 8 -50.24 3.10 -39.90
CA ILE A 8 -49.12 2.16 -39.71
C ILE A 8 -47.79 2.94 -39.52
N TYR A 9 -47.65 4.13 -40.13
CA TYR A 9 -46.45 4.95 -39.99
C TYR A 9 -46.38 5.75 -38.67
N ALA A 10 -47.51 5.97 -37.99
CA ALA A 10 -47.54 6.66 -36.69
C ALA A 10 -47.16 5.71 -35.53
N ALA A 11 -47.52 4.44 -35.62
CA ALA A 11 -47.14 3.42 -34.64
C ALA A 11 -45.67 2.99 -34.78
N LEU A 12 -45.10 2.99 -36.00
CA LEU A 12 -43.69 2.68 -36.20
C LEU A 12 -42.73 3.78 -35.71
N ARG A 13 -43.21 5.01 -35.50
CA ARG A 13 -42.40 6.10 -34.94
C ARG A 13 -42.33 6.09 -33.41
N TRP A 14 -43.25 5.41 -32.73
CA TRP A 14 -43.23 5.25 -31.27
C TRP A 14 -42.46 4.01 -30.79
N LEU A 15 -42.09 3.11 -31.70
CA LEU A 15 -41.30 1.91 -31.39
C LEU A 15 -39.79 2.07 -31.66
N ALA A 16 -39.32 3.30 -31.87
CA ALA A 16 -37.90 3.63 -32.10
C ALA A 16 -37.26 4.36 -30.90
N CYS A 17 -37.95 4.48 -29.77
CA CYS A 17 -37.48 5.18 -28.57
C CYS A 17 -37.01 4.25 -27.43
N VAL A 18 -36.78 2.97 -27.72
CA VAL A 18 -36.23 2.02 -26.74
C VAL A 18 -35.16 1.19 -27.44
N CYS A 19 -33.97 1.08 -26.85
CA CYS A 19 -32.82 0.24 -27.23
C CYS A 19 -31.64 0.88 -27.99
N ALA A 20 -31.16 2.05 -27.56
CA ALA A 20 -29.76 2.40 -27.76
C ALA A 20 -29.09 2.84 -26.46
N MET A 21 -29.17 2.00 -25.41
CA MET A 21 -28.11 2.00 -24.40
C MET A 21 -26.90 1.32 -25.05
N VAL A 22 -26.08 2.11 -25.75
CA VAL A 22 -24.70 1.72 -26.02
C VAL A 22 -24.01 1.74 -24.66
N GLY A 23 -24.04 0.60 -23.96
CA GLY A 23 -23.17 0.39 -22.82
C GLY A 23 -21.75 0.41 -23.34
N THR A 24 -21.04 1.52 -23.11
CA THR A 24 -19.59 1.47 -23.09
C THR A 24 -19.23 0.37 -22.11
N ILE A 25 -18.68 -0.73 -22.62
CA ILE A 25 -18.04 -1.74 -21.79
C ILE A 25 -16.88 -0.99 -21.16
N ALA A 26 -17.09 -0.47 -19.95
CA ALA A 26 -16.00 -0.01 -19.12
C ALA A 26 -15.08 -1.22 -19.03
N GLY A 27 -13.86 -1.08 -19.54
CA GLY A 27 -12.80 -2.01 -19.16
C GLY A 27 -12.80 -2.11 -17.64
N THR A 28 -12.46 -3.28 -17.11
CA THR A 28 -12.21 -3.42 -15.68
C THR A 28 -11.06 -2.48 -15.33
N ALA A 29 -11.40 -1.27 -14.90
CA ALA A 29 -10.47 -0.39 -14.22
C ALA A 29 -10.33 -0.98 -12.82
N MET A 30 -9.16 -1.55 -12.54
CA MET A 30 -8.74 -1.74 -11.16
C MET A 30 -8.38 -0.36 -10.64
N ALA A 31 -8.88 -0.04 -9.46
CA ALA A 31 -8.68 1.25 -8.84
C ALA A 31 -7.94 1.04 -7.51
N ASP A 32 -6.92 1.86 -7.28
CA ASP A 32 -5.98 1.70 -6.18
C ASP A 32 -6.52 2.32 -4.87
N LEU A 33 -5.93 1.96 -3.73
CA LEU A 33 -6.22 2.64 -2.47
C LEU A 33 -5.95 4.15 -2.59
N GLY A 34 -6.89 4.95 -2.10
CA GLY A 34 -6.86 6.40 -2.23
C GLY A 34 -7.36 6.93 -3.58
N GLU A 35 -7.64 6.08 -4.56
CA GLU A 35 -8.20 6.51 -5.85
C GLU A 35 -9.64 7.00 -5.70
N ARG A 36 -9.93 8.15 -6.34
CA ARG A 36 -11.29 8.70 -6.44
C ARG A 36 -11.97 8.17 -7.71
N VAL A 37 -12.91 7.27 -7.52
CA VAL A 37 -13.76 6.75 -8.60
C VAL A 37 -14.91 7.73 -8.83
N THR A 38 -15.11 8.14 -10.08
CA THR A 38 -16.18 9.06 -10.49
C THR A 38 -17.10 8.43 -11.51
N ASN A 39 -18.38 8.76 -11.43
CA ASN A 39 -19.41 8.36 -12.38
C ASN A 39 -20.24 9.59 -12.76
N THR A 40 -20.26 9.89 -14.05
CA THR A 40 -21.10 10.93 -14.63
C THR A 40 -22.00 10.29 -15.67
N ALA A 41 -23.31 10.30 -15.42
CA ALA A 41 -24.29 9.83 -16.38
C ALA A 41 -24.70 10.96 -17.33
N TYR A 42 -25.29 10.60 -18.48
CA TYR A 42 -25.79 11.56 -19.44
C TYR A 42 -27.26 11.27 -19.76
N VAL A 43 -28.07 12.32 -19.81
CA VAL A 43 -29.47 12.28 -20.24
C VAL A 43 -29.52 12.81 -21.68
N SER A 44 -29.99 11.99 -22.62
CA SER A 44 -30.25 12.41 -24.00
C SER A 44 -31.74 12.60 -24.25
N GLN A 45 -32.11 13.74 -24.84
CA GLN A 45 -33.47 14.02 -25.29
C GLN A 45 -33.45 14.46 -26.75
N ASP A 46 -34.24 13.81 -27.60
CA ASP A 46 -34.46 14.27 -28.97
C ASP A 46 -35.38 15.49 -28.99
N THR A 47 -34.90 16.58 -29.58
CA THR A 47 -35.66 17.82 -29.76
C THR A 47 -35.88 18.08 -31.25
N THR A 48 -36.75 19.04 -31.58
CA THR A 48 -37.05 19.43 -32.97
C THR A 48 -35.81 19.94 -33.72
N ASN A 49 -34.75 20.34 -33.00
CA ASN A 49 -33.50 20.87 -33.56
C ASN A 49 -32.31 19.89 -33.44
N GLY A 50 -32.55 18.65 -33.00
CA GLY A 50 -31.52 17.61 -32.79
C GLY A 50 -31.52 17.02 -31.38
N THR A 51 -30.56 16.15 -31.09
CA THR A 51 -30.42 15.49 -29.77
C THR A 51 -29.70 16.40 -28.79
N LEU A 52 -30.37 16.73 -27.68
CA LEU A 52 -29.78 17.41 -26.53
C LEU A 52 -29.19 16.35 -25.59
N ILE A 53 -27.91 16.47 -25.24
CA ILE A 53 -27.24 15.60 -24.27
C ILE A 53 -26.82 16.45 -23.08
N LEU A 54 -27.29 16.10 -21.89
CA LEU A 54 -27.01 16.81 -20.64
C LEU A 54 -26.36 15.86 -19.63
N PRO A 55 -25.20 16.20 -19.05
CA PRO A 55 -24.62 15.39 -17.97
C PRO A 55 -25.44 15.53 -16.68
N THR A 56 -25.45 14.49 -15.86
CA THR A 56 -25.89 14.57 -14.46
C THR A 56 -24.83 15.24 -13.61
N ASN A 57 -25.13 15.48 -12.32
CA ASN A 57 -24.08 15.73 -11.35
C ASN A 57 -23.15 14.50 -11.24
N GLU A 58 -21.89 14.77 -10.93
CA GLU A 58 -20.90 13.73 -10.64
C GLU A 58 -21.29 12.98 -9.36
N ALA A 59 -21.26 11.65 -9.42
CA ALA A 59 -21.22 10.79 -8.25
C ALA A 59 -19.79 10.29 -8.07
N ALA A 60 -19.22 10.45 -6.88
CA ALA A 60 -17.84 10.04 -6.62
C ALA A 60 -17.70 9.34 -5.26
N PHE A 61 -16.77 8.40 -5.18
CA PHE A 61 -16.31 7.79 -3.93
C PHE A 61 -14.81 7.58 -3.99
N THR A 62 -14.16 7.46 -2.83
CA THR A 62 -12.74 7.12 -2.72
C THR A 62 -12.61 5.70 -2.19
N ILE A 63 -11.65 4.95 -2.72
CA ILE A 63 -11.32 3.62 -2.19
C ILE A 63 -10.50 3.82 -0.93
N GLU A 64 -11.03 3.38 0.19
CA GLU A 64 -10.35 3.44 1.48
C GLU A 64 -9.89 2.05 1.91
N ALA A 65 -8.76 2.02 2.62
CA ALA A 65 -8.23 0.83 3.25
C ALA A 65 -9.28 0.18 4.17
N ARG A 66 -9.39 -1.15 4.12
CA ARG A 66 -10.21 -1.87 5.08
C ARG A 66 -9.60 -1.67 6.47
N ARG A 67 -10.40 -1.26 7.45
CA ARG A 67 -9.91 -1.14 8.83
C ARG A 67 -9.71 -2.52 9.45
N THR A 68 -8.48 -3.02 9.42
CA THR A 68 -8.04 -4.23 10.12
C THR A 68 -7.12 -3.85 11.27
N PRO A 69 -7.10 -4.61 12.38
CA PRO A 69 -6.05 -4.46 13.38
C PRO A 69 -4.69 -4.76 12.74
N SER A 70 -3.73 -3.86 12.87
CA SER A 70 -2.36 -4.07 12.43
C SER A 70 -1.55 -4.73 13.56
N GLU A 71 -0.78 -5.76 13.23
CA GLU A 71 0.11 -6.45 14.18
C GLU A 71 1.57 -6.11 13.86
N ILE A 72 2.35 -5.75 14.88
CA ILE A 72 3.77 -5.42 14.73
C ILE A 72 4.62 -6.42 15.49
N GLU A 73 5.61 -6.99 14.80
CA GLU A 73 6.54 -7.96 15.36
C GLU A 73 7.99 -7.63 14.98
N PHE A 74 8.90 -8.06 15.83
CA PHE A 74 10.33 -7.82 15.73
C PHE A 74 11.07 -9.14 15.50
N PHE A 75 12.07 -9.13 14.62
CA PHE A 75 12.83 -10.30 14.19
C PHE A 75 14.33 -10.01 14.12
N ARG A 76 15.12 -11.08 14.28
CA ARG A 76 16.54 -11.09 13.93
C ARG A 76 16.81 -12.00 12.76
N ILE A 77 17.83 -11.65 11.98
CA ILE A 77 18.33 -12.48 10.89
C ILE A 77 19.23 -13.56 11.48
N VAL A 78 19.00 -14.81 11.10
CA VAL A 78 19.78 -15.98 11.54
C VAL A 78 20.24 -16.79 10.32
N GLU A 79 21.24 -17.65 10.51
CA GLU A 79 21.68 -18.59 9.48
C GLU A 79 21.44 -20.03 9.95
N ASN A 80 20.95 -20.89 9.05
CA ASN A 80 20.85 -22.35 9.24
C ASN A 80 20.01 -22.81 10.45
N VAL A 81 18.95 -22.07 10.80
CA VAL A 81 18.02 -22.48 11.86
C VAL A 81 16.80 -23.15 11.22
N PRO A 82 16.45 -24.41 11.59
CA PRO A 82 15.35 -25.15 10.97
C PRO A 82 13.96 -24.50 11.11
N ASP A 83 13.73 -23.80 12.23
CA ASP A 83 12.45 -23.16 12.55
C ASP A 83 12.40 -21.68 12.14
N ALA A 84 13.37 -21.21 11.33
CA ALA A 84 13.36 -19.85 10.85
C ALA A 84 12.37 -19.66 9.69
N ILE A 85 11.76 -18.49 9.65
CA ILE A 85 10.84 -18.09 8.58
C ILE A 85 11.69 -17.53 7.43
N SER A 86 11.54 -18.10 6.24
CA SER A 86 12.21 -17.61 5.04
C SER A 86 11.39 -16.49 4.40
N VAL A 87 11.94 -15.27 4.31
CA VAL A 87 11.26 -14.08 3.81
C VAL A 87 12.12 -13.37 2.77
N GLN A 88 11.50 -12.89 1.69
CA GLN A 88 12.14 -11.98 0.74
C GLN A 88 12.00 -10.55 1.25
N LEU A 89 13.13 -9.88 1.52
CA LEU A 89 13.12 -8.46 1.87
C LEU A 89 13.24 -7.64 0.59
N ASN A 90 12.32 -6.69 0.39
CA ASN A 90 12.33 -5.82 -0.80
C ASN A 90 13.01 -4.46 -0.57
N GLY A 91 13.47 -4.20 0.66
CA GLY A 91 14.17 -2.98 1.02
C GLY A 91 13.71 -2.45 2.37
N SER A 92 14.23 -1.29 2.73
CA SER A 92 13.81 -0.51 3.90
C SER A 92 14.32 0.91 3.69
N ASP A 93 13.53 1.90 4.07
CA ASP A 93 13.97 3.30 4.10
C ASP A 93 13.68 3.92 5.46
N PHE A 94 14.41 4.99 5.78
CA PHE A 94 14.13 5.84 6.92
C PHE A 94 13.87 7.29 6.47
N SER A 95 13.14 8.05 7.29
CA SER A 95 12.89 9.47 7.05
C SER A 95 13.82 10.32 7.91
N PRO A 96 14.85 11.00 7.35
CA PRO A 96 15.77 11.85 8.12
C PRO A 96 15.09 13.04 8.81
N SER A 97 13.91 13.45 8.33
CA SER A 97 13.10 14.50 8.95
C SER A 97 12.18 13.97 10.06
N GLY A 98 11.94 12.65 10.10
CA GLY A 98 10.87 12.04 10.90
C GLY A 98 9.46 12.27 10.37
N ASP A 99 9.31 12.86 9.18
CA ASP A 99 8.00 13.04 8.54
C ASP A 99 7.55 11.73 7.87
N LEU A 100 6.28 11.39 8.04
CA LEU A 100 5.64 10.20 7.50
C LEU A 100 5.56 10.22 5.97
N ASN A 101 5.60 11.41 5.39
CA ASN A 101 5.55 11.59 3.94
C ASN A 101 6.96 11.72 3.32
N GLY A 102 8.01 11.58 4.14
CA GLY A 102 9.40 11.70 3.73
C GLY A 102 9.96 13.13 3.82
N PRO A 103 11.14 13.41 3.24
CA PRO A 103 11.87 12.56 2.29
C PRO A 103 12.37 11.26 2.92
N PHE A 104 12.39 10.19 2.12
CA PHE A 104 12.94 8.90 2.53
C PHE A 104 14.34 8.69 1.98
N SER A 105 15.20 8.09 2.80
CA SER A 105 16.56 7.66 2.45
C SER A 105 16.68 6.15 2.64
N SER A 106 17.23 5.48 1.64
CA SER A 106 17.40 4.03 1.66
C SER A 106 18.44 3.58 2.66
N PHE A 107 18.20 2.41 3.26
CA PHE A 107 19.23 1.65 3.94
C PHE A 107 20.17 0.99 2.93
N ASP A 108 20.93 1.79 2.18
CA ASP A 108 21.90 1.28 1.20
C ASP A 108 22.90 0.35 1.87
N THR A 109 23.08 -0.88 1.38
CA THR A 109 24.04 -1.89 1.88
C THR A 109 24.29 -1.85 3.38
N VAL A 110 23.41 -2.46 4.17
CA VAL A 110 23.60 -2.53 5.63
C VAL A 110 24.53 -3.69 5.98
N PRO A 111 25.65 -3.46 6.68
CA PRO A 111 26.48 -4.53 7.18
C PRO A 111 25.75 -5.30 8.28
N LEU A 112 25.67 -6.61 8.15
CA LEU A 112 25.34 -7.53 9.24
C LEU A 112 26.54 -7.61 10.20
N LEU A 113 26.27 -8.05 11.43
CA LEU A 113 27.32 -8.44 12.37
C LEU A 113 28.25 -9.45 11.68
N GLY A 114 29.54 -9.12 11.58
CA GLY A 114 30.53 -9.94 10.88
C GLY A 114 30.89 -9.51 9.45
N GLN A 115 30.58 -8.28 9.03
CA GLN A 115 31.01 -7.64 7.76
C GLN A 115 30.37 -8.20 6.47
N LYS A 116 29.34 -9.05 6.58
CA LYS A 116 28.53 -9.47 5.44
C LYS A 116 27.49 -8.39 5.17
N THR A 117 27.44 -7.84 3.96
CA THR A 117 26.35 -6.94 3.58
C THR A 117 25.06 -7.74 3.40
N LEU A 118 23.93 -7.21 3.87
CA LEU A 118 22.62 -7.80 3.58
C LEU A 118 22.36 -7.72 2.06
N ASP A 119 22.18 -8.87 1.43
CA ASP A 119 21.75 -8.98 0.04
C ASP A 119 20.24 -9.20 0.00
N THR A 120 19.50 -8.12 -0.30
CA THR A 120 18.04 -8.15 -0.41
C THR A 120 17.56 -8.79 -1.71
N SER A 121 18.43 -9.32 -2.58
CA SER A 121 18.01 -10.12 -3.73
C SER A 121 17.76 -11.59 -3.39
N LEU A 122 18.16 -12.01 -2.19
CA LEU A 122 18.00 -13.38 -1.70
C LEU A 122 17.08 -13.41 -0.46
N PRO A 123 16.29 -14.47 -0.28
CA PRO A 123 15.53 -14.66 0.94
C PRO A 123 16.44 -14.76 2.17
N VAL A 124 15.98 -14.19 3.28
CA VAL A 124 16.63 -14.28 4.59
C VAL A 124 15.83 -15.14 5.55
N SER A 125 16.51 -15.74 6.52
CA SER A 125 15.90 -16.51 7.59
C SER A 125 15.70 -15.65 8.83
N LEU A 126 14.45 -15.53 9.28
CA LEU A 126 14.03 -14.68 10.40
C LEU A 126 13.54 -15.52 11.58
N VAL A 127 13.88 -15.08 12.78
CA VAL A 127 13.34 -15.63 14.04
C VAL A 127 12.82 -14.47 14.90
N PRO A 128 11.62 -14.59 15.51
CA PRO A 128 11.10 -13.57 16.41
C PRO A 128 12.10 -13.20 17.50
N ALA A 129 12.23 -11.90 17.78
CA ALA A 129 13.17 -11.36 18.74
C ALA A 129 12.50 -10.26 19.58
N GLN A 130 12.65 -10.36 20.89
CA GLN A 130 12.24 -9.31 21.84
C GLN A 130 13.42 -8.49 22.36
N THR A 131 14.64 -9.00 22.17
CA THR A 131 15.87 -8.36 22.61
C THR A 131 16.90 -8.41 21.49
N TYR A 132 17.89 -7.54 21.56
CA TYR A 132 18.86 -7.35 20.51
C TYR A 132 20.26 -6.99 21.03
N LEU A 133 21.28 -7.52 20.38
CA LEU A 133 22.66 -7.12 20.54
C LEU A 133 22.90 -5.77 19.88
N SER A 134 23.62 -4.91 20.57
CA SER A 134 24.05 -3.64 20.00
C SER A 134 24.87 -3.84 18.72
N GLY A 135 24.59 -3.02 17.70
CA GLY A 135 25.30 -3.05 16.42
C GLY A 135 24.73 -4.08 15.44
N GLU A 136 23.66 -4.79 15.82
CA GLU A 136 22.99 -5.74 14.96
C GLU A 136 21.90 -5.10 14.10
N LEU A 137 21.57 -5.80 13.02
CA LEU A 137 20.50 -5.42 12.11
C LEU A 137 19.17 -5.98 12.64
N MET A 138 18.25 -5.08 12.94
CA MET A 138 16.92 -5.41 13.44
C MET A 138 15.96 -5.48 12.27
N VAL A 139 15.01 -6.41 12.30
CA VAL A 139 13.94 -6.53 11.30
C VAL A 139 12.61 -6.33 12.00
N VAL A 140 11.72 -5.57 11.37
CA VAL A 140 10.35 -5.35 11.83
C VAL A 140 9.38 -5.81 10.76
N ARG A 141 8.28 -6.44 11.20
CA ARG A 141 7.15 -6.83 10.37
C ARG A 141 5.90 -6.10 10.84
N VAL A 142 5.12 -5.61 9.89
CA VAL A 142 3.74 -5.19 10.09
C VAL A 142 2.83 -6.08 9.26
N VAL A 143 1.82 -6.67 9.88
CA VAL A 143 0.74 -7.36 9.16
C VAL A 143 -0.45 -6.42 9.11
N ASP A 144 -0.81 -5.97 7.91
CA ASP A 144 -1.98 -5.11 7.68
C ASP A 144 -2.63 -5.38 6.31
N LEU A 145 -3.65 -6.24 6.31
CA LEU A 145 -4.43 -6.54 5.11
C LEU A 145 -5.23 -5.34 4.58
N GLY A 146 -5.38 -4.28 5.38
CA GLY A 146 -6.10 -3.07 5.00
C GLY A 146 -5.34 -2.22 4.00
N GLN A 147 -4.01 -2.27 4.07
CA GLN A 147 -3.08 -1.52 3.22
C GLN A 147 -2.62 -2.30 1.99
N ASN A 148 -3.07 -3.55 1.86
CA ASN A 148 -2.88 -4.36 0.66
C ASN A 148 -4.03 -4.08 -0.32
N GLY A 149 -3.84 -3.05 -1.15
CA GLY A 149 -4.82 -2.47 -2.05
C GLY A 149 -4.69 -2.93 -3.49
N ASN A 150 -3.47 -3.21 -3.94
CA ASN A 150 -3.16 -3.54 -5.31
C ASN A 150 -2.36 -4.84 -5.38
N SER A 151 -3.01 -5.90 -5.87
CA SER A 151 -2.45 -7.25 -5.93
C SER A 151 -1.26 -7.42 -6.87
N ASP A 152 -0.96 -6.43 -7.72
CA ASP A 152 0.13 -6.48 -8.70
C ASP A 152 1.36 -5.68 -8.26
N LEU A 153 1.31 -4.96 -7.14
CA LEU A 153 2.38 -4.10 -6.65
C LEU A 153 2.95 -4.59 -5.31
N ILE A 154 4.21 -4.23 -5.05
CA ILE A 154 4.78 -4.28 -3.70
C ILE A 154 4.40 -2.97 -3.02
N GLU A 155 3.43 -3.03 -2.13
CA GLU A 155 2.96 -1.86 -1.41
C GLU A 155 3.87 -1.52 -0.23
N THR A 156 3.66 -0.31 0.33
CA THR A 156 4.49 0.20 1.43
C THR A 156 3.65 0.78 2.54
N VAL A 157 4.14 0.64 3.78
CA VAL A 157 3.58 1.30 4.96
C VAL A 157 4.66 2.06 5.71
N VAL A 158 4.26 3.04 6.52
CA VAL A 158 5.19 3.85 7.32
C VAL A 158 4.90 3.63 8.80
N ILE A 159 5.95 3.37 9.58
CA ILE A 159 5.85 3.22 11.03
C ILE A 159 6.88 4.11 11.73
N ASN A 160 6.64 4.39 13.00
CA ASN A 160 7.65 4.97 13.88
C ASN A 160 8.08 3.94 14.94
N VAL A 161 9.37 3.70 15.05
CA VAL A 161 9.98 2.87 16.10
C VAL A 161 10.60 3.80 17.12
N THR A 162 10.39 3.54 18.39
CA THR A 162 10.93 4.31 19.51
C THR A 162 11.61 3.38 20.51
N ALA A 163 12.80 3.76 20.95
CA ALA A 163 13.53 3.10 22.02
C ALA A 163 13.29 3.82 23.35
N ASP A 164 13.44 3.08 24.46
CA ASP A 164 13.20 3.61 25.82
C ASP A 164 14.09 4.79 26.22
N ASN A 165 15.23 4.97 25.54
CA ASN A 165 16.11 6.12 25.72
C ASN A 165 15.60 7.41 25.05
N GLY A 166 14.43 7.36 24.40
CA GLY A 166 13.81 8.47 23.69
C GLY A 166 14.29 8.65 22.25
N ASP A 167 15.17 7.77 21.76
CA ASP A 167 15.55 7.72 20.36
C ASP A 167 14.41 7.12 19.51
N SER A 168 14.27 7.59 18.28
CA SER A 168 13.18 7.19 17.40
C SER A 168 13.61 7.15 15.95
N ILE A 169 12.99 6.29 15.15
CA ILE A 169 13.22 6.20 13.71
C ILE A 169 11.90 5.97 12.98
N THR A 170 11.63 6.81 11.99
CA THR A 170 10.51 6.65 11.06
C THR A 170 10.94 5.81 9.88
N LEU A 171 10.26 4.70 9.64
CA LEU A 171 10.62 3.68 8.65
C LEU A 171 9.53 3.50 7.60
N ARG A 172 9.92 3.35 6.35
CA ARG A 172 9.06 2.83 5.28
C ARG A 172 9.38 1.36 5.05
N LEU A 173 8.36 0.53 5.23
CA LEU A 173 8.38 -0.92 5.05
C LEU A 173 7.80 -1.29 3.70
N TYR A 174 8.19 -2.44 3.17
CA TYR A 174 7.75 -2.97 1.88
C TYR A 174 7.13 -4.34 2.08
N GLU A 175 6.08 -4.68 1.32
CA GLU A 175 5.59 -6.06 1.30
C GLU A 175 6.69 -7.05 0.93
N ASP A 176 6.61 -8.29 1.41
CA ASP A 176 7.53 -9.36 0.99
C ASP A 176 7.24 -9.86 -0.43
N ILE A 177 5.96 -10.02 -0.74
CA ILE A 177 5.42 -10.31 -2.07
C ILE A 177 4.14 -9.49 -2.29
N ALA A 178 3.77 -9.28 -3.55
CA ALA A 178 2.55 -8.59 -3.91
C ALA A 178 1.33 -9.36 -3.37
N ASP A 179 0.31 -8.62 -2.91
CA ASP A 179 -0.92 -9.16 -2.34
C ASP A 179 -0.73 -9.93 -1.01
N SER A 180 0.30 -9.60 -0.21
CA SER A 180 0.55 -10.31 1.05
C SER A 180 -0.08 -9.62 2.27
N GLY A 181 -0.09 -8.29 2.29
CA GLY A 181 -0.33 -7.48 3.48
C GLY A 181 0.73 -7.68 4.58
N HIS A 182 1.90 -8.25 4.25
CA HIS A 182 3.01 -8.48 5.17
C HIS A 182 4.18 -7.55 4.84
N PHE A 183 4.30 -6.46 5.58
CA PHE A 183 5.30 -5.43 5.32
C PHE A 183 6.52 -5.63 6.20
N TYR A 184 7.70 -5.66 5.59
CA TYR A 184 8.98 -5.82 6.26
C TYR A 184 9.89 -4.62 6.04
N GLY A 185 10.74 -4.38 7.03
CA GLY A 185 11.84 -3.44 6.92
C GLY A 185 12.91 -3.76 7.94
N PHE A 186 14.06 -3.12 7.79
CA PHE A 186 15.23 -3.38 8.59
C PHE A 186 15.97 -2.09 8.89
N PHE A 187 16.61 -2.03 10.05
CA PHE A 187 17.33 -0.86 10.52
C PHE A 187 18.46 -1.27 11.47
N PRO A 188 19.65 -0.66 11.37
CA PRO A 188 20.76 -0.97 12.25
C PRO A 188 20.54 -0.41 13.65
N SER A 189 21.20 -1.02 14.64
CA SER A 189 21.33 -0.47 15.98
C SER A 189 22.74 0.08 16.25
N SER A 190 22.87 0.97 17.23
CA SER A 190 24.14 1.53 17.70
C SER A 190 24.29 1.41 19.21
N ALA A 191 25.51 1.07 19.66
CA ALA A 191 25.86 1.06 21.08
C ALA A 191 25.89 2.47 21.67
N SER A 192 26.34 3.40 20.84
CA SER A 192 26.55 4.80 21.19
C SER A 192 25.28 5.58 20.90
N PRO A 193 24.95 6.59 21.74
CA PRO A 193 23.84 7.49 21.46
C PRO A 193 23.94 8.14 20.09
N THR A 194 22.82 8.13 19.38
CA THR A 194 22.62 8.74 18.07
C THR A 194 21.44 9.72 18.10
N PRO A 195 21.38 10.69 17.18
CA PRO A 195 20.23 11.59 17.06
C PRO A 195 18.97 10.86 16.57
N ALA A 196 17.80 11.31 17.00
CA ALA A 196 16.53 10.80 16.47
C ALA A 196 16.39 10.99 14.96
N ASN A 197 15.70 10.04 14.33
CA ASN A 197 15.44 9.95 12.90
C ASN A 197 16.70 9.90 12.04
N ASP A 198 17.81 9.44 12.61
CA ASP A 198 18.97 9.11 11.82
C ASP A 198 18.93 7.64 11.37
N ARG A 199 20.07 7.13 10.91
CA ARG A 199 20.14 5.81 10.29
C ARG A 199 20.10 4.67 11.33
N PRO A 200 20.94 4.65 12.38
CA PRO A 200 20.85 3.64 13.42
C PRO A 200 20.04 4.09 14.65
N ILE A 201 19.24 3.18 15.23
CA ILE A 201 18.64 3.46 16.54
C ILE A 201 19.64 3.18 17.68
N THR A 202 19.65 4.01 18.70
CA THR A 202 20.45 3.81 19.92
C THR A 202 19.92 2.62 20.70
N ALA A 203 20.68 1.53 20.74
CA ALA A 203 20.37 0.32 21.48
C ALA A 203 21.62 -0.29 22.15
N PRO A 204 22.04 0.25 23.32
CA PRO A 204 23.31 -0.12 23.95
C PRO A 204 23.39 -1.57 24.42
N GLN A 205 22.31 -2.13 25.01
CA GLN A 205 22.07 -3.56 25.25
C GLN A 205 20.59 -3.80 25.58
N ASP A 206 19.96 -4.75 24.89
CA ASP A 206 18.60 -5.24 25.16
C ASP A 206 17.55 -4.15 25.47
N PRO A 207 17.51 -2.99 24.77
CA PRO A 207 16.46 -2.02 25.05
C PRO A 207 15.12 -2.58 24.59
N PRO A 208 14.03 -2.34 25.35
CA PRO A 208 12.69 -2.48 24.80
C PRO A 208 12.54 -1.52 23.61
N LEU A 209 11.98 -2.04 22.52
CA LEU A 209 11.56 -1.24 21.39
C LEU A 209 10.05 -1.25 21.30
N THR A 210 9.47 -0.08 21.06
CA THR A 210 8.05 0.08 20.77
C THR A 210 7.90 0.60 19.36
N ALA A 211 7.14 -0.11 18.53
CA ALA A 211 6.75 0.37 17.21
C ALA A 211 5.30 0.82 17.23
N THR A 212 5.02 1.92 16.54
CA THR A 212 3.68 2.48 16.38
C THR A 212 3.37 2.64 14.91
N TYR A 213 2.23 2.10 14.50
CA TYR A 213 1.63 2.34 13.19
C TYR A 213 1.01 3.74 13.19
N ILE A 214 1.25 4.55 12.14
CA ILE A 214 0.77 5.95 12.09
C ILE A 214 -0.23 6.15 10.97
#